data_AF-A0A7V0SSY8-F1
#
_entry.id   AF-A0A7V0SSY8-F1
#
_cell.length_a   1.000
_cell.length_b   1.000
_cell.length_c   1.000
_cell.angle_alpha   90.00
_cell.angle_beta   90.00
_cell.angle_gamma   90.00
#
_symmetry.space_group_name_H-M   'P 1'
#
loop_
_entity.id
_entity.type
_entity.pdbx_description
1 polymer ?
#
loop_
_entity_poly.entity_id
_entity_poly.type
_entity_poly.pdbx_seq_one_letter_code
_entity_poly.pdbx_strand_id
1 'polypeptide(L)' 'VIFSKALSSQRRKYYLDVKMAKNGSKYLVISEQVVGDTPDKNERHRIMIFDDTFNEFASAIDEIKGQMK' A
#
# COMPACT_ATOMS: atom_id res chain seq x y z
N VAL A 1 8.83 10.31 -1.99
CA VAL A 1 8.63 8.88 -2.34
C VAL A 1 9.87 8.45 -3.08
N ILE A 2 10.45 7.30 -2.73
CA ILE A 2 11.67 6.80 -3.38
C ILE A 2 11.40 5.65 -4.35
N PHE A 3 10.27 4.95 -4.18
CA PHE A 3 9.74 4.00 -5.15
C PHE A 3 8.21 4.01 -5.07
N SER A 4 7.53 3.84 -6.20
CA SER A 4 6.06 3.76 -6.24
C SER A 4 5.62 2.77 -7.31
N LYS A 5 4.62 1.95 -6.97
CA LYS A 5 3.90 1.11 -7.91
C LYS A 5 2.41 1.35 -7.75
N ALA A 6 1.73 1.63 -8.86
CA ALA A 6 0.29 1.74 -8.92
C ALA A 6 -0.33 0.50 -9.57
N LEU A 7 -1.47 0.07 -9.03
CA LEU A 7 -2.34 -0.97 -9.58
C LEU A 7 -3.74 -0.35 -9.71
N SER A 8 -4.51 -0.76 -10.70
CA SER A 8 -5.88 -0.26 -10.89
C SER A 8 -6.80 -1.41 -11.26
N SER A 9 -7.97 -1.45 -10.62
CA SER A 9 -9.03 -2.40 -10.92
C SER A 9 -10.37 -1.69 -10.75
N GLN A 10 -11.12 -1.54 -11.85
CA GLN A 10 -12.42 -0.86 -11.87
C GLN A 10 -12.39 0.50 -11.13
N ARG A 11 -13.13 0.62 -10.03
CA ARG A 11 -13.25 1.82 -9.18
C ARG A 11 -12.20 1.89 -8.08
N ARG A 12 -11.21 1.00 -8.02
CA ARG A 12 -10.17 0.95 -6.99
C ARG A 12 -8.79 1.16 -7.59
N LYS A 13 -8.02 2.07 -6.99
CA LYS A 13 -6.60 2.27 -7.29
C LYS A 13 -5.78 1.96 -6.05
N TYR A 14 -4.77 1.11 -6.21
CA TYR A 14 -3.83 0.78 -5.14
C TYR A 14 -2.49 1.43 -5.43
N TYR A 15 -1.86 1.96 -4.38
CA TYR A 15 -0.53 2.56 -4.43
C TYR A 15 0.36 1.89 -3.40
N LEU A 16 1.47 1.31 -3.85
CA LEU A 16 2.50 0.69 -3.03
C LEU A 16 3.72 1.61 -3.10
N ASP A 17 3.87 2.48 -2.09
CA ASP A 17 4.92 3.50 -2.05
C ASP A 17 5.98 3.16 -1.01
N VAL A 18 7.26 3.13 -1.39
CA VAL A 18 8.36 3.18 -0.42
C VAL A 18 8.72 4.64 -0.19
N LYS A 19 8.71 5.05 1.07
CA LYS A 19 9.07 6.40 1.53
C LYS A 19 10.26 6.32 2.48
N MET A 20 10.90 7.46 2.67
CA MET A 20 12.03 7.62 3.60
C MET A 20 11.61 8.64 4.66
N ALA A 21 11.80 8.30 5.93
CA ALA A 21 11.58 9.18 7.06
C ALA A 21 12.76 10.14 7.23
N LYS A 22 12.60 11.15 8.11
CA LYS A 22 13.64 12.17 8.34
C LYS A 22 14.95 11.58 8.87
N ASN A 23 14.88 10.47 9.60
CA ASN A 23 16.03 9.75 10.15
C ASN A 23 16.70 8.80 9.13
N GLY A 24 16.23 8.76 7.88
CA GLY A 24 16.77 7.88 6.83
C GLY A 24 16.12 6.49 6.77
N SER A 25 15.35 6.06 7.78
CA SER A 25 14.62 4.78 7.73
C SER A 25 13.60 4.77 6.60
N LYS A 26 13.43 3.60 5.97
CA LYS A 26 12.44 3.39 4.91
C LYS A 26 11.17 2.76 5.49
N TYR A 27 10.03 3.07 4.89
CA TYR A 27 8.75 2.47 5.25
C TYR A 27 7.86 2.32 4.02
N LEU A 28 7.02 1.30 4.02
CA LEU A 28 6.01 1.05 3.00
C LEU A 28 4.73 1.81 3.36
N VAL A 29 4.11 2.42 2.36
CA VAL A 29 2.75 2.95 2.44
C VAL A 29 1.91 2.26 1.40
N ILE A 30 0.87 1.55 1.85
CA ILE A 30 -0.15 0.99 0.97
C ILE A 30 -1.36 1.92 1.05
N SER A 31 -1.76 2.50 -0.08
CA SER A 31 -3.00 3.28 -0.18
C SER A 31 -3.98 2.60 -1.10
N GLU A 32 -5.25 2.54 -0.69
CA GLU A 32 -6.38 2.30 -1.57
C GLU A 32 -7.11 3.62 -1.79
N GLN A 33 -7.42 3.93 -3.04
CA GLN A 33 -8.35 4.97 -3.42
C GLN A 33 -9.57 4.32 -4.04
N VAL A 34 -10.73 4.55 -3.43
CA VAL A 34 -12.04 4.12 -3.96
C VAL A 34 -12.67 5.31 -4.66
N VAL A 35 -12.95 5.16 -5.95
CA VAL A 35 -13.59 6.18 -6.77
C VAL A 35 -15.10 6.02 -6.64
N GLY A 36 -15.74 7.01 -6.00
CA GLY A 36 -17.19 7.10 -5.89
C GLY A 36 -17.84 7.59 -7.18
N ASP A 37 -19.17 7.55 -7.23
CA ASP A 37 -19.91 8.09 -8.40
C ASP A 37 -19.77 9.62 -8.50
N THR A 38 -19.44 10.29 -7.40
CA THR A 38 -19.20 11.73 -7.31
C THR A 38 -17.89 12.01 -6.55
N PRO A 39 -17.21 13.15 -6.80
CA PRO A 39 -15.90 13.44 -6.20
C PRO A 39 -15.88 13.45 -4.66
N ASP A 40 -16.97 13.87 -4.03
CA ASP A 40 -17.20 13.89 -2.58
C ASP A 40 -17.30 12.48 -1.96
N LYS A 41 -17.58 11.47 -2.78
CA LYS A 41 -17.62 10.05 -2.39
C LYS A 41 -16.32 9.31 -2.64
N ASN A 42 -15.25 10.01 -3.03
CA ASN A 42 -13.94 9.40 -3.14
C ASN A 42 -13.37 9.12 -1.75
N GLU A 43 -13.03 7.87 -1.48
CA GLU A 43 -12.41 7.47 -0.23
C GLU A 43 -10.93 7.16 -0.44
N ARG A 44 -10.13 7.40 0.60
CA ARG A 44 -8.73 7.00 0.63
C ARG A 44 -8.39 6.33 1.94
N HIS A 45 -8.06 5.05 1.85
CA HIS A 45 -7.59 4.23 2.96
C HIS A 45 -6.07 4.09 2.86
N ARG A 46 -5.37 4.13 3.99
CA ARG A 46 -3.90 4.06 4.02
C ARG A 46 -3.42 3.29 5.24
N ILE A 47 -2.47 2.39 5.01
CA ILE A 47 -1.67 1.77 6.05
C ILE A 47 -0.19 2.09 5.84
N MET A 48 0.57 2.12 6.92
CA MET A 48 2.02 2.30 6.91
C MET A 48 2.67 1.13 7.63
N ILE A 49 3.72 0.58 7.04
CA ILE A 49 4.50 -0.52 7.60
C ILE A 49 5.95 -0.03 7.69
N PHE A 50 6.48 0.03 8.91
CA PHE A 50 7.83 0.47 9.19
C PHE A 50 8.85 -0.67 9.03
N ASP A 51 10.13 -0.33 9.07
CA ASP A 51 11.23 -1.26 8.80
C ASP A 51 11.28 -2.45 9.78
N ASP A 52 11.00 -2.19 11.05
CA ASP A 52 10.95 -3.18 12.13
C ASP A 52 9.99 -4.36 11.89
N THR A 53 8.88 -4.10 11.20
CA THR A 53 7.78 -5.05 10.95
C THR A 53 7.67 -5.47 9.49
N PHE A 54 8.47 -4.87 8.60
CA PHE A 54 8.36 -5.08 7.16
C PHE A 54 8.61 -6.54 6.75
N ASN A 55 9.60 -7.20 7.35
CA ASN A 55 9.96 -8.58 7.00
C ASN A 55 8.86 -9.58 7.38
N GLU A 56 8.22 -9.39 8.53
CA GLU A 56 7.06 -10.20 8.96
C GLU A 56 5.87 -9.97 8.04
N PHE A 57 5.59 -8.70 7.71
CA PHE A 57 4.53 -8.34 6.77
C PHE A 57 4.74 -8.96 5.38
N ALA A 58 5.96 -8.89 4.85
CA ALA A 58 6.30 -9.47 3.54
C ALA A 58 6.13 -10.99 3.53
N SER A 59 6.59 -11.67 4.59
CA SER A 59 6.44 -13.12 4.74
C SER A 59 4.96 -13.52 4.79
N ALA A 60 4.13 -12.78 5.53
CA ALA A 60 2.68 -13.02 5.59
C ALA A 60 2.00 -12.84 4.22
N ILE A 61 2.41 -11.86 3.42
CA ILE A 61 1.90 -11.68 2.05
C ILE A 61 2.28 -12.86 1.15
N ASP A 62 3.50 -13.37 1.25
CA ASP A 62 3.94 -14.54 0.48
C ASP A 62 3.17 -15.81 0.87
N GLU A 63 2.86 -16.01 2.16
CA GLU A 63 2.00 -17.09 2.63
C GLU A 63 0.56 -16.97 2.08
N ILE A 64 -0.03 -15.77 2.15
CA ILE A 64 -1.36 -15.48 1.60
C ILE A 64 -1.41 -15.72 0.09
N LYS A 65 -0.37 -15.36 -0.64
CA LYS A 65 -0.25 -15.61 -2.08
C LYS A 65 -0.33 -17.10 -2.41
N GLY A 66 0.11 -17.98 -1.51
CA GLY A 66 -0.06 -19.44 -1.65
C GLY A 66 -1.52 -19.89 -1.55
N GLN A 67 -2.35 -19.17 -0.79
CA GLN A 67 -3.78 -19.47 -0.57
C GLN A 67 -4.69 -18.90 -1.65
N MET A 68 -4.26 -17.85 -2.36
CA MET A 68 -5.03 -17.18 -3.41
C MET A 68 -4.86 -17.82 -4.81
N LYS A 69 -4.19 -18.98 -4.89
CA LYS A 69 -3.96 -19.74 -6.12
C LYS A 69 -4.99 -20.83 -6.33
#